data_AF-A0A3M1CUE9-F1
#
_entry.id   AF-A0A3M1CUE9-F1
#
_cell.length_a   1.000
_cell.length_b   1.000
_cell.length_c   1.000
_cell.angle_alpha   90.00
_cell.angle_beta   90.00
_cell.angle_gamma   90.00
#
_symmetry.space_group_name_H-M   'P 1'
#
loop_
_entity.id
_entity.type
_entity.pdbx_description
1 polymer ?
#
loop_
_entity_poly.entity_id
_entity_poly.type
_entity_poly.pdbx_seq_one_letter_code
_entity_poly.pdbx_strand_id
1 'polypeptide(L)' 'MTGDENDLSKLSLEELRKRLDDLMGRWPQHSVPPSLWQEREELEEEIARREKSEGKGSKDS' A
#
# COMPACT_ATOMS: atom_id res chain seq x y z
N MET A 1 -13.20 20.76 -3.97
CA MET A 1 -11.78 20.41 -3.79
C MET A 1 -11.71 19.12 -2.97
N THR A 2 -11.92 17.96 -3.60
CA THR A 2 -11.57 16.64 -3.02
C THR A 2 -11.69 15.61 -4.14
N GLY A 3 -10.66 15.48 -4.96
CA GLY A 3 -10.69 14.62 -6.16
C GLY A 3 -9.54 13.62 -6.25
N ASP A 4 -8.43 13.81 -5.53
CA ASP A 4 -7.18 13.11 -5.87
C ASP A 4 -6.34 12.67 -4.65
N GLU A 5 -6.87 12.69 -3.42
CA GLU A 5 -6.06 12.37 -2.22
C GLU A 5 -5.85 10.87 -1.94
N ASN A 6 -6.33 9.96 -2.79
CA ASN A 6 -6.21 8.51 -2.59
C ASN A 6 -5.81 7.72 -3.86
N ASP A 7 -5.00 8.31 -4.73
CA ASP A 7 -4.43 7.60 -5.87
C ASP A 7 -3.17 6.84 -5.41
N LEU A 8 -3.36 5.58 -4.96
CA LEU A 8 -2.28 4.72 -4.45
C LEU A 8 -1.12 4.59 -5.46
N SER A 9 -1.46 4.62 -6.75
CA SER A 9 -0.52 4.59 -7.88
C SER A 9 0.34 5.84 -8.06
N LYS A 10 0.00 6.98 -7.43
CA LYS A 10 0.82 8.22 -7.44
C LYS A 10 1.61 8.47 -6.15
N LEU A 11 1.31 7.74 -5.07
CA LEU A 11 2.02 7.88 -3.79
C LEU A 11 3.47 7.38 -3.91
N SER A 12 4.33 7.66 -2.93
CA SER A 12 5.68 7.05 -2.81
C SER A 12 5.61 5.77 -1.97
N LEU A 13 6.66 4.92 -1.99
CA LEU A 13 6.76 3.72 -1.14
C LEU A 13 6.59 4.06 0.36
N GLU A 14 7.17 5.16 0.83
CA GLU A 14 7.00 5.64 2.21
C GLU A 14 5.55 6.03 2.53
N GLU A 15 4.88 6.71 1.59
CA GLU A 15 3.50 7.13 1.77
C GLU A 15 2.53 5.93 1.77
N LEU A 16 2.78 4.91 0.93
CA LEU A 16 2.04 3.65 0.94
C LEU A 16 2.21 2.91 2.28
N ARG A 17 3.45 2.81 2.79
CA ARG A 17 3.74 2.23 4.12
C ARG A 17 3.03 2.98 5.24
N LYS A 18 3.06 4.32 5.20
CA LYS A 18 2.39 5.18 6.18
C LYS A 18 0.88 5.01 6.15
N ARG A 19 0.29 4.85 4.95
CA ARG A 19 -1.14 4.53 4.77
C ARG A 19 -1.48 3.18 5.38
N LEU A 20 -0.64 2.17 5.14
CA LEU A 20 -0.81 0.83 5.69
C LEU A 20 -0.68 0.83 7.22
N ASP A 21 0.25 1.60 7.78
CA ASP A 21 0.41 1.75 9.23
C ASP A 21 -0.80 2.48 9.86
N ASP A 22 -1.33 3.52 9.23
CA ASP A 22 -2.57 4.18 9.69
C ASP A 22 -3.77 3.23 9.61
N LEU A 23 -3.87 2.43 8.53
CA LEU A 23 -4.90 1.43 8.34
C LEU A 23 -4.84 0.33 9.42
N MET A 24 -3.64 -0.17 9.72
CA MET A 24 -3.42 -1.15 10.79
C MET A 24 -3.55 -0.54 12.19
N GLY A 25 -3.22 0.73 12.38
CA GLY A 25 -3.44 1.45 13.63
C GLY A 25 -4.92 1.61 13.97
N ARG A 26 -5.78 1.66 12.94
CA ARG A 26 -7.24 1.65 13.05
C ARG A 26 -7.85 0.24 13.05
N TRP A 27 -7.04 -0.83 12.96
CA TRP A 27 -7.58 -2.17 12.90
C TRP A 27 -8.25 -2.60 14.22
N PRO A 28 -9.51 -3.06 14.17
CA PRO A 28 -10.16 -3.65 15.33
C PRO A 28 -9.50 -5.00 15.66
N GLN A 29 -9.03 -5.18 16.90
CA GLN A 29 -8.31 -6.39 17.34
C GLN A 29 -9.09 -7.71 17.19
N HIS A 30 -10.39 -7.67 16.94
CA HIS A 30 -11.24 -8.87 16.87
C HIS A 30 -12.21 -8.93 15.68
N SER A 31 -12.33 -7.86 14.90
CA SER A 31 -13.28 -7.81 13.77
C SER A 31 -12.68 -6.98 12.65
N VAL A 32 -11.70 -7.53 11.95
CA VAL A 32 -11.20 -6.93 10.70
C VAL A 32 -12.22 -7.25 9.61
N PRO A 33 -12.95 -6.25 9.08
CA PRO A 33 -13.87 -6.47 7.97
C PRO A 33 -13.09 -6.86 6.71
N PRO A 34 -13.65 -7.71 5.85
CA PRO A 34 -12.99 -8.16 4.62
C PRO A 34 -12.62 -7.00 3.69
N SER A 35 -13.37 -5.89 3.72
CA SER A 35 -13.03 -4.68 2.97
C SER A 35 -11.71 -4.04 3.42
N LEU A 36 -11.41 -4.03 4.72
CA LEU A 36 -10.12 -3.52 5.24
C LEU A 36 -8.98 -4.50 4.98
N TRP A 37 -9.27 -5.80 4.93
CA TRP A 37 -8.29 -6.80 4.52
C TRP A 37 -7.88 -6.59 3.06
N GLN A 38 -8.87 -6.40 2.19
CA GLN A 38 -8.68 -6.18 0.77
C GLN A 38 -7.87 -4.91 0.50
N GLU A 39 -8.18 -3.81 1.20
CA GLU A 39 -7.42 -2.56 1.08
C GLU A 39 -5.97 -2.69 1.61
N ARG A 40 -5.74 -3.48 2.66
CA ARG A 40 -4.38 -3.81 3.11
C ARG A 40 -3.62 -4.61 2.06
N GLU A 41 -4.24 -5.64 1.50
CA GLU A 41 -3.60 -6.48 0.47
C GLU A 41 -3.25 -5.68 -0.78
N GLU A 42 -4.11 -4.75 -1.20
CA GLU A 42 -3.81 -3.82 -2.30
C GLU A 42 -2.60 -2.92 -1.98
N LEU A 43 -2.54 -2.37 -0.76
CA LEU A 43 -1.40 -1.55 -0.31
C LEU A 43 -0.10 -2.36 -0.24
N GLU A 44 -0.13 -3.58 0.28
CA GLU A 44 1.04 -4.47 0.35
C GLU A 44 1.50 -4.91 -1.04
N GLU A 45 0.57 -5.24 -1.95
CA GLU A 45 0.90 -5.64 -3.31
C GLU A 45 1.54 -4.49 -4.09
N GLU A 46 1.02 -3.26 -3.98
CA GLU A 46 1.58 -2.09 -4.64
C GLU A 46 2.99 -1.77 -4.11
N ILE A 47 3.21 -1.86 -2.79
CA ILE A 47 4.54 -1.74 -2.19
C ILE A 47 5.48 -2.80 -2.78
N ALA A 48 5.09 -4.08 -2.76
CA ALA A 48 5.91 -5.18 -3.27
C ALA A 48 6.21 -5.04 -4.78
N ARG A 49 5.23 -4.60 -5.57
CA ARG A 49 5.37 -4.34 -7.00
C ARG A 49 6.40 -3.24 -7.27
N ARG A 50 6.36 -2.17 -6.48
CA ARG A 50 7.29 -1.05 -6.59
C ARG A 50 8.67 -1.40 -6.09
N GLU A 51 8.80 -2.06 -4.94
CA GLU A 51 10.10 -2.56 -4.46
C GLU A 51 10.73 -3.52 -5.47
N LYS A 52 9.92 -4.35 -6.13
CA LYS A 52 10.37 -5.23 -7.20
C LYS A 52 10.74 -4.47 -8.47
N SER A 53 10.09 -3.35 -8.79
CA SER A 53 10.39 -2.55 -9.98
C SER A 53 11.64 -1.68 -9.77
N GLU A 54 11.75 -1.03 -8.62
CA GLU A 54 12.92 -0.28 -8.16
C GLU A 54 14.13 -1.21 -7.97
N GLY A 55 13.91 -2.44 -7.49
CA GLY A 55 14.96 -3.44 -7.26
C GLY A 55 15.33 -4.30 -8.49
N LYS A 56 14.54 -4.29 -9.57
CA LYS A 56 14.82 -5.07 -10.81
C LYS A 56 15.41 -4.27 -11.96
N GLY A 57 16.14 -3.20 -11.67
CA GLY A 57 17.06 -2.58 -12.63
C GLY A 57 18.38 -3.33 -12.82
N SER A 58 18.62 -4.47 -12.15
CA SER A 58 19.98 -5.06 -12.09
C SER A 58 20.04 -6.59 -12.07
N LYS A 59 19.39 -7.31 -13.00
CA LYS A 59 19.79 -8.70 -13.29
C LYS A 59 19.23 -9.28 -14.61
N ASP A 60 19.45 -8.62 -15.74
CA ASP A 60 19.44 -9.32 -17.04
C ASP A 60 20.43 -8.58 -17.96
N SER A 61 21.71 -8.97 -17.85
CA SER A 61 22.79 -8.78 -18.83
C SER A 61 23.54 -10.11 -18.95
#